data_AF-A0A142XNP9-F1
#
_entry.id   AF-A0A142XNP9-F1
#
_cell.length_a   1.000
_cell.length_b   1.000
_cell.length_c   1.000
_cell.angle_alpha   90.00
_cell.angle_beta   90.00
_cell.angle_gamma   90.00
#
_symmetry.space_group_name_H-M   'P 1'
#
loop_
_entity.id
_entity.type
_entity.pdbx_description
1 polymer ?
#
loop_
_entity_poly.entity_id
_entity_poly.type
_entity_poly.pdbx_seq_one_letter_code
_entity_poly.pdbx_strand_id
1 'polypeptide(L)'
;MALNTLPSAINKAVEESVAVFFTGSCGLTIVPGAHEGAPPPGIMSTISFRGDGHWYFALALCEDEAVTIARAFAGFDIPFDSPDMGDVVGEMVNVIAGDISARLGKVGIAAQMSLPTTVRAGSAPIPVPPDAPVARLTFSGPTGACWLNLVGPQEVSERATADAAPDRAEVAELPPSGGPPPQESAPAACEETVAPSVFGAWPAEEAEPERELAEPGAAGTTSQVPDEGPLAAPTDRPTGPVRASGRRLLCLALVCACGGGGGLAGVLVTRARQTPDEPAPPAGHASKPSSKPKSPVPHIDALIRGGRFAEGLRECLGAPRNGTGASETALALREGLCLEGTGLWWEASSAYQKAEDDPNVAVTMVALLGRARCAAQQGSYTLARALTRRVVFRSGHPGCRELGVREEAQYLRSKIDALESGGAPFQSNEPPLSAGASTGLDWLDRAPVEPAPAPDRDVLEVHRAFGGSGNLRVTVRVPPRPARAVLRALGATAGWELRASDAVLALLGAPVGPLEVEHVPVSELLNVLTEGTGVGWALQSDVLLLTQQSRGDAPP
;
A
#
# COMPACT_ATOMS: atom_id res chain seq x y z
N MET A 1 39.53 -6.28 8.13
CA MET A 1 38.14 -6.60 7.75
C MET A 1 37.46 -7.15 8.99
N ALA A 2 36.71 -6.30 9.71
CA ALA A 2 35.83 -6.78 10.77
C ALA A 2 34.64 -7.45 10.08
N LEU A 3 34.32 -8.68 10.44
CA LEU A 3 33.16 -9.37 9.89
C LEU A 3 31.91 -8.58 10.27
N ASN A 4 31.09 -8.23 9.28
CA ASN A 4 29.79 -7.60 9.47
C ASN A 4 28.88 -8.58 10.21
N THR A 5 28.97 -8.59 11.54
CA THR A 5 28.15 -9.41 12.41
C THR A 5 27.21 -8.50 13.17
N LEU A 6 25.93 -8.87 13.22
CA LEU A 6 24.97 -8.25 14.12
C LEU A 6 25.53 -8.23 15.56
N PRO A 7 25.27 -7.17 16.34
CA PRO A 7 25.63 -7.12 17.76
C PRO A 7 25.18 -8.39 18.48
N SER A 8 26.08 -9.03 19.23
CA SER A 8 25.78 -10.30 19.92
C SER A 8 24.59 -10.20 20.89
N ALA A 9 24.35 -8.99 21.43
CA ALA A 9 23.16 -8.69 22.23
C ALA A 9 21.84 -8.90 21.46
N ILE A 10 21.79 -8.57 20.17
CA ILE A 10 20.62 -8.79 19.32
C ILE A 10 20.40 -10.28 19.10
N ASN A 11 21.43 -11.02 18.69
CA ASN A 11 21.33 -12.47 18.48
C ASN A 11 20.85 -13.18 19.76
N LYS A 12 21.46 -12.84 20.90
CA LYS A 12 21.07 -13.39 22.21
C LYS A 12 19.62 -13.06 22.58
N ALA A 13 19.18 -11.81 22.39
CA ALA A 13 17.80 -11.42 22.66
C ALA A 13 16.81 -12.21 21.81
N VAL A 14 17.11 -12.38 20.51
CA VAL A 14 16.27 -13.16 19.58
C VAL A 14 16.20 -14.61 20.00
N GLU A 15 17.34 -15.27 20.24
CA GLU A 15 17.38 -16.68 20.68
C GLU A 15 16.56 -16.91 21.95
N GLU A 16 16.75 -16.05 22.96
CA GLU A 16 16.02 -16.16 24.22
C GLU A 16 14.51 -15.91 24.06
N SER A 17 14.12 -14.90 23.28
CA SER A 17 12.71 -14.58 23.05
C SER A 17 11.97 -15.66 22.29
N VAL A 18 12.63 -16.25 21.29
CA VAL A 18 12.08 -17.36 20.50
C VAL A 18 11.92 -18.59 21.38
N ALA A 19 12.94 -18.97 22.15
CA ALA A 19 12.87 -20.10 23.06
C ALA A 19 11.73 -19.94 24.10
N VAL A 20 11.60 -18.75 24.69
CA VAL A 20 10.52 -18.43 25.63
C VAL A 20 9.16 -18.50 24.96
N PHE A 21 9.00 -17.95 23.75
CA PHE A 21 7.74 -17.98 23.02
C PHE A 21 7.29 -19.41 22.70
N PHE A 22 8.15 -20.21 22.06
CA PHE A 22 7.76 -21.57 21.67
C PHE A 22 7.51 -22.47 22.89
N THR A 23 8.33 -22.35 23.93
CA THR A 23 8.14 -23.14 25.16
C THR A 23 6.89 -22.70 25.93
N GLY A 24 6.69 -21.38 26.10
CA GLY A 24 5.63 -20.83 26.93
C GLY A 24 4.26 -20.75 26.24
N SER A 25 4.23 -20.29 24.99
CA SER A 25 3.00 -20.06 24.25
C SER A 25 2.56 -21.27 23.42
N CYS A 26 3.49 -22.08 22.92
CA CYS A 26 3.18 -23.24 22.09
C CYS A 26 3.36 -24.58 22.82
N GLY A 27 4.01 -24.60 23.99
CA GLY A 27 4.39 -25.86 24.64
C GLY A 27 5.39 -26.70 23.84
N LEU A 28 6.10 -26.06 22.90
CA LEU A 28 7.05 -26.71 22.00
C LEU A 28 8.47 -26.49 22.51
N THR A 29 9.22 -27.58 22.67
CA THR A 29 10.65 -27.49 22.96
C THR A 29 11.39 -27.39 21.64
N ILE A 30 12.00 -26.22 21.42
CA ILE A 30 12.85 -25.96 20.27
C ILE A 30 14.29 -25.78 20.76
N VAL A 31 15.24 -26.34 20.02
CA VAL A 31 16.66 -26.24 20.32
C VAL A 31 17.36 -25.56 19.15
N PRO A 32 18.27 -24.59 19.39
CA PRO A 32 19.14 -24.07 18.36
C PRO A 32 19.89 -25.22 17.68
N GLY A 33 19.76 -25.33 16.36
CA GLY A 33 20.35 -26.39 15.56
C GLY A 33 21.10 -25.81 14.37
N ALA A 34 22.18 -26.48 13.96
CA ALA A 34 22.74 -26.27 12.65
C ALA A 34 21.87 -27.05 11.65
N HIS A 35 21.14 -26.34 10.80
CA HIS A 35 20.46 -26.97 9.66
C HIS A 35 21.18 -26.57 8.39
N GLU A 36 21.80 -27.56 7.73
CA GLU A 36 22.34 -27.39 6.38
C GLU A 36 21.21 -27.67 5.39
N GLY A 37 20.67 -26.63 4.78
CA GLY A 37 19.60 -26.77 3.79
C GLY A 37 19.06 -25.43 3.29
N ALA A 38 18.42 -25.48 2.13
CA ALA A 38 17.66 -24.34 1.63
C ALA A 38 16.49 -24.04 2.58
N PRO A 39 16.14 -22.75 2.81
CA PRO A 39 14.95 -22.42 3.56
C PRO A 39 13.73 -23.01 2.85
N PRO A 40 12.80 -23.61 3.58
CA PRO A 40 11.70 -24.32 2.96
C PRO A 40 10.62 -23.37 2.46
N PRO A 41 9.94 -23.74 1.36
CA PRO A 41 8.75 -23.05 0.89
C PRO A 41 7.64 -23.14 1.93
N GLY A 42 6.90 -22.05 2.12
CA GLY A 42 5.77 -22.03 3.05
C GLY A 42 5.31 -20.61 3.34
N ILE A 43 5.48 -20.19 4.58
CA ILE A 43 5.03 -18.86 5.05
C ILE A 43 6.15 -18.18 5.83
N MET A 44 6.26 -16.87 5.62
CA MET A 44 7.21 -16.03 6.32
C MET A 44 6.50 -14.81 6.86
N SER A 45 6.83 -14.39 8.07
CA SER A 45 6.47 -13.07 8.58
C SER A 45 7.72 -12.30 8.99
N THR A 46 7.78 -11.04 8.56
CA THR A 46 8.90 -10.12 8.75
C THR A 46 8.48 -8.91 9.56
N ILE A 47 9.35 -8.43 10.45
CA ILE A 47 9.17 -7.21 11.22
C ILE A 47 10.49 -6.43 11.24
N SER A 48 10.41 -5.10 11.16
CA SER A 48 11.57 -4.22 11.21
C SER A 48 11.74 -3.60 12.58
N PHE A 49 12.98 -3.32 12.96
CA PHE A 49 13.34 -2.62 14.17
C PHE A 49 14.11 -1.34 13.83
N ARG A 50 13.74 -0.24 14.51
CA ARG A 50 14.39 1.08 14.41
C ARG A 50 14.94 1.51 15.76
N GLY A 51 15.99 2.32 15.78
CA GLY A 51 16.58 2.84 17.01
C GLY A 51 18.07 3.05 16.83
N ASP A 52 18.90 2.42 17.66
CA ASP A 52 20.37 2.51 17.56
C ASP A 52 20.92 1.88 16.26
N GLY A 53 20.09 1.11 15.55
CA GLY A 53 20.34 0.63 14.19
C GLY A 53 19.04 0.20 13.52
N HIS A 54 19.09 0.03 12.20
CA HIS A 54 17.99 -0.52 11.41
C HIS A 54 18.24 -1.98 11.09
N TRP A 55 17.33 -2.88 11.46
CA TRP A 55 17.49 -4.30 11.16
C TRP A 55 16.13 -5.00 11.09
N TYR A 56 16.13 -6.21 10.56
CA TYR A 56 14.91 -6.99 10.31
C TYR A 56 14.99 -8.35 10.98
N PHE A 57 13.85 -8.80 11.48
CA PHE A 57 13.61 -10.16 11.95
C PHE A 57 12.59 -10.82 11.05
N ALA A 58 12.87 -12.04 10.62
CA ALA A 58 11.94 -12.85 9.85
C ALA A 58 11.80 -14.24 10.48
N LEU A 59 10.57 -14.70 10.70
CA LEU A 59 10.23 -16.07 11.02
C LEU A 59 9.72 -16.75 9.75
N ALA A 60 10.36 -17.83 9.33
CA ALA A 60 9.95 -18.64 8.19
C ALA A 60 9.66 -20.09 8.63
N LEU A 61 8.56 -20.63 8.11
CA LEU A 61 8.04 -21.96 8.41
C LEU A 61 7.70 -22.68 7.10
N CYS A 62 7.97 -23.99 6.99
CA CYS A 62 7.34 -24.77 5.94
C CYS A 62 5.83 -24.91 6.22
N GLU A 63 5.11 -25.40 5.23
CA GLU A 63 3.67 -25.66 5.32
C GLU A 63 3.28 -26.55 6.53
N ASP A 64 3.92 -27.72 6.68
CA ASP A 64 3.60 -28.67 7.75
C ASP A 64 3.89 -28.10 9.15
N GLU A 65 5.02 -27.40 9.32
CA GLU A 65 5.37 -26.73 10.56
C GLU A 65 4.47 -25.55 10.87
N ALA A 66 4.06 -24.77 9.86
CA ALA A 66 3.15 -23.66 10.04
C ALA A 66 1.80 -24.14 10.60
N VAL A 67 1.24 -25.21 10.04
CA VAL A 67 0.00 -25.83 10.55
C VAL A 67 0.19 -26.33 11.99
N THR A 68 1.30 -27.03 12.25
CA THR A 68 1.55 -27.62 13.57
C THR A 68 1.74 -26.56 14.66
N ILE A 69 2.52 -25.52 14.36
CA ILE A 69 2.81 -24.41 15.30
C ILE A 69 1.56 -23.53 15.46
N ALA A 70 0.82 -23.24 14.38
CA ALA A 70 -0.44 -22.51 14.46
C ALA A 70 -1.46 -23.22 15.34
N ARG A 71 -1.56 -24.55 15.23
CA ARG A 71 -2.41 -25.36 16.12
C ARG A 71 -1.99 -25.24 17.58
N ALA A 72 -0.69 -25.34 17.84
CA ALA A 72 -0.15 -25.23 19.19
C ALA A 72 -0.38 -23.84 19.81
N PHE A 73 -0.26 -22.78 19.02
CA PHE A 73 -0.43 -21.39 19.46
C PHE A 73 -1.91 -20.99 19.61
N ALA A 74 -2.74 -21.31 18.62
CA ALA A 74 -4.15 -20.93 18.59
C ALA A 74 -5.07 -21.88 19.38
N GLY A 75 -4.64 -23.13 19.59
CA GLY A 75 -5.40 -24.16 20.29
C GLY A 75 -6.45 -24.89 19.43
N PHE A 76 -6.46 -24.68 18.11
CA PHE A 76 -7.33 -25.34 17.14
C PHE A 76 -6.64 -25.47 15.78
N ASP A 77 -7.15 -26.35 14.92
CA ASP A 77 -6.57 -26.60 13.60
C ASP A 77 -6.81 -25.41 12.66
N ILE A 78 -5.73 -24.89 12.07
CA ILE A 78 -5.76 -23.83 11.04
C ILE A 78 -5.13 -24.42 9.77
N PRO A 79 -5.92 -24.68 8.72
CA PRO A 79 -5.39 -25.15 7.44
C PRO A 79 -4.35 -24.17 6.89
N PHE A 80 -3.31 -24.68 6.22
CA PHE A 80 -2.26 -23.82 5.69
C PHE A 80 -2.83 -22.73 4.80
N ASP A 81 -3.70 -23.06 3.84
CA ASP A 81 -4.30 -22.12 2.88
C ASP A 81 -5.37 -21.18 3.49
N SER A 82 -5.68 -21.30 4.78
CA SER A 82 -6.63 -20.41 5.45
C SER A 82 -6.14 -18.96 5.43
N PRO A 83 -7.01 -17.95 5.20
CA PRO A 83 -6.62 -16.55 5.41
C PRO A 83 -6.05 -16.30 6.81
N ASP A 84 -6.53 -17.03 7.83
CA ASP A 84 -6.12 -16.87 9.22
C ASP A 84 -4.67 -17.28 9.51
N MET A 85 -4.07 -18.14 8.66
CA MET A 85 -2.68 -18.56 8.86
C MET A 85 -1.71 -17.38 8.75
N GLY A 86 -2.01 -16.40 7.89
CA GLY A 86 -1.21 -15.18 7.76
C GLY A 86 -1.24 -14.33 9.03
N ASP A 87 -2.43 -14.18 9.61
CA ASP A 87 -2.67 -13.43 10.83
C ASP A 87 -2.00 -14.11 12.02
N VAL A 88 -2.15 -15.43 12.14
CA VAL A 88 -1.55 -16.23 13.22
C VAL A 88 -0.03 -16.14 13.21
N VAL A 89 0.63 -16.30 12.05
CA VAL A 89 2.08 -16.16 11.94
C VAL A 89 2.52 -14.71 12.19
N GLY A 90 1.71 -13.73 11.77
CA GLY A 90 1.94 -12.32 12.09
C GLY A 90 1.92 -12.05 13.59
N GLU A 91 0.93 -12.57 14.31
CA GLU A 91 0.82 -12.44 15.76
C GLU A 91 1.97 -13.13 16.50
N MET A 92 2.44 -14.29 16.04
CA MET A 92 3.64 -14.94 16.59
C MET A 92 4.86 -14.01 16.52
N VAL A 93 5.11 -13.42 15.34
CA VAL A 93 6.23 -12.49 15.14
C VAL A 93 6.08 -11.25 16.01
N ASN A 94 4.88 -10.70 16.13
CA ASN A 94 4.61 -9.52 16.96
C ASN A 94 4.90 -9.80 18.45
N VAL A 95 4.48 -10.96 18.98
CA VAL A 95 4.76 -11.37 20.36
C VAL A 95 6.26 -11.53 20.60
N ILE A 96 6.97 -12.22 19.70
CA ILE A 96 8.43 -12.41 19.80
C ILE A 96 9.14 -11.06 19.75
N ALA A 97 8.76 -10.18 18.82
CA ALA A 97 9.37 -8.86 18.65
C ALA A 97 9.17 -7.94 19.87
N GLY A 98 8.01 -8.05 20.54
CA GLY A 98 7.75 -7.35 21.79
C GLY A 98 8.73 -7.74 22.89
N ASP A 99 8.98 -9.06 23.07
CA ASP A 99 9.95 -9.54 24.05
C ASP A 99 11.40 -9.17 23.67
N ILE A 100 11.75 -9.22 22.38
CA ILE A 100 13.07 -8.77 21.89
C ILE A 100 13.30 -7.30 22.24
N SER A 101 12.34 -6.42 21.94
CA SER A 101 12.42 -4.98 22.25
C SER A 101 12.60 -4.74 23.75
N ALA A 102 11.85 -5.48 24.59
CA ALA A 102 11.95 -5.37 26.04
C ALA A 102 13.33 -5.83 26.57
N ARG A 103 13.93 -6.88 25.99
CA ARG A 103 15.28 -7.35 26.34
C ARG A 103 16.36 -6.38 25.92
N LEU A 104 16.27 -5.84 24.70
CA LEU A 104 17.21 -4.84 24.19
C LEU A 104 17.17 -3.55 25.03
N GLY A 105 15.98 -3.09 25.41
CA GLY A 105 15.82 -1.94 26.30
C GLY A 105 16.52 -2.11 27.66
N LYS A 106 16.53 -3.32 28.23
CA LYS A 106 17.23 -3.62 29.50
C LYS A 106 18.74 -3.50 29.40
N VAL A 107 19.32 -3.69 28.22
CA VAL A 107 20.76 -3.54 27.96
C VAL A 107 21.11 -2.18 27.35
N GLY A 108 20.15 -1.25 27.31
CA GLY A 108 20.35 0.11 26.80
C GLY A 108 20.40 0.22 25.29
N ILE A 109 19.88 -0.77 24.54
CA ILE A 109 19.75 -0.71 23.08
C ILE A 109 18.33 -0.29 22.74
N ALA A 110 18.17 0.86 22.09
CA ALA A 110 16.88 1.33 21.62
C ALA A 110 16.41 0.52 20.41
N ALA A 111 15.25 -0.11 20.52
CA ALA A 111 14.62 -0.87 19.45
C ALA A 111 13.09 -0.66 19.48
N GLN A 112 12.56 -0.04 18.43
CA GLN A 112 11.14 0.16 18.16
C GLN A 112 10.75 -0.73 16.99
N MET A 113 9.82 -1.66 17.23
CA MET A 113 9.32 -2.59 16.22
C MET A 113 8.23 -1.98 15.33
N SER A 114 8.19 -2.37 14.05
CA SER A 114 7.08 -2.08 13.13
C SER A 114 5.92 -3.06 13.32
N LEU A 115 4.90 -2.98 12.47
CA LEU A 115 3.94 -4.08 12.33
C LEU A 115 4.58 -5.23 11.52
N PRO A 116 4.20 -6.49 11.79
CA PRO A 116 4.62 -7.63 10.98
C PRO A 116 3.99 -7.58 9.59
N THR A 117 4.71 -8.09 8.59
CA THR A 117 4.21 -8.34 7.24
C THR A 117 4.36 -9.82 6.94
N THR A 118 3.25 -10.51 6.70
CA THR A 118 3.24 -11.95 6.40
C THR A 118 3.08 -12.19 4.91
N VAL A 119 3.94 -13.03 4.34
CA VAL A 119 3.95 -13.41 2.93
C VAL A 119 3.97 -14.93 2.83
N ARG A 120 3.13 -15.48 1.96
CA ARG A 120 3.23 -16.87 1.51
C ARG A 120 4.23 -16.93 0.37
N ALA A 121 5.44 -17.37 0.69
CA ALA A 121 6.46 -17.54 -0.32
C ALA A 121 6.38 -18.97 -0.85
N GLY A 122 6.37 -19.11 -2.19
CA GLY A 122 6.76 -20.39 -2.80
C GLY A 122 8.22 -20.71 -2.47
N SER A 123 8.87 -21.59 -3.23
CA SER A 123 10.29 -21.94 -3.03
C SER A 123 11.29 -20.80 -3.32
N ALA A 124 10.83 -19.56 -3.41
CA ALA A 124 11.68 -18.40 -3.62
C ALA A 124 12.38 -18.04 -2.30
N PRO A 125 13.72 -17.89 -2.31
CA PRO A 125 14.46 -17.46 -1.14
C PRO A 125 14.03 -16.04 -0.75
N ILE A 126 14.15 -15.75 0.54
CA ILE A 126 13.91 -14.41 1.08
C ILE A 126 14.91 -13.46 0.42
N PRO A 127 14.46 -12.38 -0.25
CA PRO A 127 15.35 -11.40 -0.82
C PRO A 127 16.10 -10.72 0.33
N VAL A 128 17.37 -11.07 0.47
CA VAL A 128 18.30 -10.37 1.37
C VAL A 128 19.04 -9.35 0.51
N PRO A 129 19.13 -8.08 0.92
CA PRO A 129 19.96 -7.10 0.24
C PRO A 129 21.40 -7.63 0.09
N PRO A 130 22.04 -7.46 -1.07
CA PRO A 130 23.45 -7.80 -1.23
C PRO A 130 24.26 -7.02 -0.17
N ASP A 131 25.23 -7.71 0.42
CA ASP A 131 26.15 -7.19 1.45
C ASP A 131 25.56 -6.90 2.84
N ALA A 132 24.26 -7.12 3.06
CA ALA A 132 23.69 -7.00 4.40
C ALA A 132 24.16 -8.14 5.31
N PRO A 133 24.55 -7.87 6.57
CA PRO A 133 24.91 -8.92 7.51
C PRO A 133 23.69 -9.78 7.84
N VAL A 134 23.75 -11.07 7.48
CA VAL A 134 22.70 -12.05 7.79
C VAL A 134 23.16 -12.99 8.88
N ALA A 135 22.40 -13.08 9.96
CA ALA A 135 22.48 -14.19 10.89
C ALA A 135 21.24 -15.07 10.71
N ARG A 136 21.45 -16.33 10.31
CA ARG A 136 20.40 -17.33 10.24
C ARG A 136 20.47 -18.20 11.49
N LEU A 137 19.38 -18.25 12.22
CA LEU A 137 19.21 -19.16 13.35
C LEU A 137 18.21 -20.23 12.92
N THR A 138 18.57 -21.50 13.11
CA THR A 138 17.63 -22.59 12.90
C THR A 138 17.30 -23.21 14.24
N PHE A 139 16.03 -23.53 14.42
CA PHE A 139 15.54 -24.24 15.58
C PHE A 139 14.90 -25.52 15.10
N SER A 140 15.15 -26.60 15.83
CA SER A 140 14.56 -27.90 15.53
C SER A 140 13.88 -28.46 16.78
N GLY A 141 12.77 -29.15 16.57
CA GLY A 141 12.00 -29.82 17.61
C GLY A 141 11.22 -31.02 17.05
N PRO A 142 10.45 -31.71 17.90
CA PRO A 142 9.66 -32.88 17.50
C PRO A 142 8.61 -32.58 16.41
N THR A 143 8.24 -31.30 16.29
CA THR A 143 7.23 -30.80 15.34
C THR A 143 7.81 -30.25 14.05
N GLY A 144 9.12 -30.39 13.82
CA GLY A 144 9.83 -29.89 12.64
C GLY A 144 10.84 -28.78 12.97
N ALA A 145 11.24 -28.04 11.94
CA ALA A 145 12.20 -26.95 12.07
C ALA A 145 11.57 -25.58 11.74
N CYS A 146 12.11 -24.52 12.35
CA CYS A 146 11.80 -23.15 11.96
C CYS A 146 13.08 -22.37 11.74
N TRP A 147 13.01 -21.40 10.82
CA TRP A 147 14.14 -20.57 10.43
C TRP A 147 13.88 -19.15 10.84
N LEU A 148 14.87 -18.56 11.49
CA LEU A 148 14.90 -17.13 11.75
C LEU A 148 16.01 -16.51 10.91
N ASN A 149 15.69 -15.43 10.22
CA ASN A 149 16.70 -14.60 9.59
C ASN A 149 16.73 -13.24 10.29
N LEU A 150 17.92 -12.85 10.70
CA LEU A 150 18.23 -11.52 11.16
C LEU A 150 19.04 -10.84 10.07
N VAL A 151 18.55 -9.72 9.56
CA VAL A 151 19.23 -8.93 8.53
C VAL A 151 19.58 -7.59 9.14
N GLY A 152 20.87 -7.33 9.34
CA GLY A 152 21.33 -6.05 9.91
C GLY A 152 21.32 -4.91 8.89
N PRO A 153 21.68 -3.70 9.33
CA PRO A 153 21.70 -2.53 8.47
C PRO A 153 22.69 -2.74 7.34
N GLN A 154 22.31 -2.34 6.13
CA GLN A 154 23.27 -2.21 5.04
C GLN A 154 24.19 -1.04 5.39
N GLU A 155 25.50 -1.28 5.48
CA GLU A 155 26.44 -0.18 5.49
C GLU A 155 26.32 0.51 4.13
N VAL A 156 25.66 1.67 4.11
CA VAL A 156 25.67 2.52 2.93
C VAL A 156 27.12 2.93 2.73
N SER A 157 27.79 2.31 1.76
CA SER A 157 29.18 2.62 1.46
C SER A 157 29.26 4.08 1.04
N GLU A 158 29.71 4.95 1.97
CA GLU A 158 29.92 6.39 1.72
C GLU A 158 30.89 6.65 0.54
N ARG A 159 31.58 5.61 0.04
CA ARG A 159 32.41 5.69 -1.16
C ARG A 159 31.63 5.96 -2.45
N ALA A 160 30.35 5.62 -2.54
CA ALA A 160 29.59 5.84 -3.77
C ALA A 160 29.15 7.31 -3.98
N THR A 161 29.14 8.14 -2.92
CA THR A 161 28.73 9.55 -3.00
C THR A 161 29.89 10.54 -3.09
N ALA A 162 31.12 10.12 -2.76
CA ALA A 162 32.29 11.01 -2.80
C ALA A 162 32.78 11.35 -4.22
N ASP A 163 32.55 10.47 -5.21
CA ASP A 163 32.98 10.68 -6.60
C ASP A 163 31.92 11.39 -7.49
N ALA A 164 30.77 11.77 -6.92
CA ALA A 164 29.68 12.44 -7.64
C ALA A 164 29.54 13.93 -7.29
N ALA A 165 30.65 14.62 -6.97
CA ALA A 165 30.65 16.08 -6.88
C ALA A 165 30.59 16.66 -8.30
N PRO A 166 29.55 17.44 -8.66
CA PRO A 166 29.50 18.08 -9.97
C PRO A 166 30.56 19.18 -10.03
N ASP A 167 31.43 19.07 -11.03
CA ASP A 167 32.38 20.11 -11.41
C ASP A 167 31.60 21.42 -11.59
N ARG A 168 31.91 22.44 -10.78
CA ARG A 168 31.27 23.76 -10.85
C ARG A 168 31.67 24.40 -12.18
N ALA A 169 30.83 24.22 -13.20
CA ALA A 169 30.92 25.00 -14.43
C ALA A 169 30.66 26.47 -14.12
N GLU A 170 31.67 27.27 -14.45
CA GLU A 170 31.71 28.73 -14.41
C GLU A 170 30.57 29.31 -15.26
N VAL A 171 29.72 30.13 -14.63
CA VAL A 171 28.58 30.80 -15.28
C VAL A 171 29.12 31.90 -16.19
N ALA A 172 29.16 31.64 -17.50
CA ALA A 172 29.39 32.66 -18.51
C ALA A 172 28.11 33.50 -18.69
N GLU A 173 28.22 34.82 -18.51
CA GLU A 173 27.16 35.80 -18.79
C GLU A 173 26.74 35.76 -20.27
N LEU A 174 25.44 35.54 -20.50
CA LEU A 174 24.80 35.69 -21.81
C LEU A 174 24.45 37.17 -22.07
N PRO A 175 24.63 37.67 -23.31
CA PRO A 175 24.24 39.03 -23.69
C PRO A 175 22.72 39.17 -23.87
N PRO A 176 22.17 40.40 -23.81
CA PRO A 176 20.72 40.65 -23.83
C PRO A 176 20.09 40.30 -25.18
N SER A 177 19.04 39.49 -25.13
CA SER A 177 18.24 39.06 -26.29
C SER A 177 17.42 40.21 -26.86
N GLY A 178 17.47 40.33 -28.19
CA GLY A 178 16.67 41.23 -29.00
C GLY A 178 15.20 40.83 -29.07
N GLY A 179 14.40 41.76 -29.60
CA GLY A 179 12.94 41.78 -29.51
C GLY A 179 12.18 40.65 -30.21
N PRO A 180 10.84 40.65 -30.06
CA PRO A 180 10.01 39.52 -30.45
C PRO A 180 9.91 39.38 -31.98
N PRO A 181 9.93 38.15 -32.52
CA PRO A 181 9.68 37.90 -33.93
C PRO A 181 8.19 38.12 -34.29
N PRO A 182 7.88 38.40 -35.57
CA PRO A 182 6.53 38.68 -36.03
C PRO A 182 5.61 37.45 -35.93
N GLN A 183 4.36 37.68 -35.52
CA GLN A 183 3.28 36.70 -35.47
C GLN A 183 3.04 36.09 -36.86
N GLU A 184 3.36 34.80 -36.97
CA GLU A 184 2.99 33.95 -38.09
C GLU A 184 1.54 33.48 -37.94
N SER A 185 0.79 33.55 -39.04
CA SER A 185 -0.66 33.38 -39.08
C SER A 185 -1.06 31.92 -38.86
N ALA A 186 -2.07 31.71 -38.00
CA ALA A 186 -2.63 30.40 -37.68
C ALA A 186 -3.17 29.67 -38.94
N PRO A 187 -2.92 28.36 -39.10
CA PRO A 187 -3.59 27.57 -40.12
C PRO A 187 -5.06 27.31 -39.72
N ALA A 188 -5.92 27.31 -40.74
CA ALA A 188 -7.35 27.09 -40.63
C ALA A 188 -7.68 25.76 -39.93
N ALA A 189 -8.62 25.83 -38.99
CA ALA A 189 -9.19 24.67 -38.30
C ALA A 189 -9.78 23.70 -39.33
N CYS A 190 -9.25 22.47 -39.36
CA CYS A 190 -9.93 21.35 -40.00
C CYS A 190 -11.15 20.99 -39.15
N GLU A 191 -12.35 21.17 -39.70
CA GLU A 191 -13.59 20.65 -39.12
C GLU A 191 -13.53 19.13 -39.05
N GLU A 192 -13.41 18.61 -37.83
CA GLU A 192 -13.51 17.19 -37.53
C GLU A 192 -14.97 16.75 -37.78
N THR A 193 -15.17 15.91 -38.80
CA THR A 193 -16.49 15.35 -39.09
C THR A 193 -16.79 14.25 -38.07
N VAL A 194 -17.53 14.61 -37.02
CA VAL A 194 -18.06 13.65 -36.03
C VAL A 194 -19.10 12.78 -36.73
N ALA A 195 -18.78 11.50 -36.95
CA ALA A 195 -19.76 10.51 -37.37
C ALA A 195 -20.85 10.37 -36.29
N PRO A 196 -22.13 10.12 -36.65
CA PRO A 196 -23.22 10.05 -35.68
C PRO A 196 -22.96 8.94 -34.64
N SER A 197 -22.88 9.36 -33.38
CA SER A 197 -22.71 8.48 -32.23
C SER A 197 -23.90 7.52 -32.13
N VAL A 198 -23.65 6.22 -32.33
CA VAL A 198 -24.62 5.18 -31.98
C VAL A 198 -24.55 5.02 -30.46
N PHE A 199 -25.53 5.57 -29.75
CA PHE A 199 -25.69 5.33 -28.31
C PHE A 199 -26.17 3.89 -28.11
N GLY A 200 -25.24 2.97 -27.86
CA GLY A 200 -25.58 1.67 -27.30
C GLY A 200 -26.00 1.85 -25.84
N ALA A 201 -27.30 1.78 -25.56
CA ALA A 201 -27.75 1.59 -24.18
C ALA A 201 -27.17 0.26 -23.67
N TRP A 202 -26.63 0.26 -22.46
CA TRP A 202 -26.11 -0.94 -21.82
C TRP A 202 -27.19 -2.05 -21.83
N PRO A 203 -26.87 -3.30 -22.18
CA PRO A 203 -27.86 -4.38 -22.14
C PRO A 203 -28.27 -4.61 -20.67
N ALA A 204 -29.48 -4.21 -20.32
CA ALA A 204 -30.02 -4.28 -18.96
C ALA A 204 -30.31 -5.72 -18.47
N GLU A 205 -30.15 -6.73 -19.33
CA GLU A 205 -30.59 -8.11 -19.05
C GLU A 205 -29.73 -8.89 -18.05
N GLU A 206 -28.53 -8.42 -17.67
CA GLU A 206 -27.66 -9.15 -16.71
C GLU A 206 -27.71 -8.63 -15.26
N ALA A 207 -28.53 -7.62 -14.94
CA ALA A 207 -28.58 -7.02 -13.59
C ALA A 207 -29.53 -7.73 -12.60
N GLU A 208 -30.36 -8.68 -13.03
CA GLU A 208 -31.42 -9.26 -12.19
C GLU A 208 -31.17 -10.63 -11.52
N PRO A 209 -30.25 -11.55 -11.92
CA PRO A 209 -30.24 -12.88 -11.30
C PRO A 209 -29.59 -12.96 -9.91
N GLU A 210 -28.99 -11.87 -9.37
CA GLU A 210 -28.35 -11.90 -8.05
C GLU A 210 -29.26 -11.45 -6.89
N ARG A 211 -30.49 -10.97 -7.16
CA ARG A 211 -31.44 -10.56 -6.10
C ARG A 211 -32.33 -11.69 -5.55
N GLU A 212 -32.41 -12.84 -6.22
CA GLU A 212 -33.32 -13.92 -5.81
C GLU A 212 -32.72 -14.93 -4.82
N LEU A 213 -31.43 -14.84 -4.46
CA LEU A 213 -30.75 -15.80 -3.56
C LEU A 213 -30.72 -15.38 -2.08
N ALA A 214 -31.45 -14.34 -1.69
CA ALA A 214 -31.42 -13.81 -0.32
C ALA A 214 -32.81 -13.67 0.33
N GLU A 215 -33.62 -14.74 0.33
CA GLU A 215 -34.70 -14.90 1.33
C GLU A 215 -34.82 -16.38 1.78
N PRO A 216 -34.72 -16.70 3.08
CA PRO A 216 -35.05 -18.02 3.59
C PRO A 216 -36.55 -18.10 3.90
N GLY A 217 -37.32 -18.67 2.97
CA GLY A 217 -38.74 -18.99 3.14
C GLY A 217 -38.96 -20.25 3.98
N ALA A 218 -39.68 -20.08 5.09
CA ALA A 218 -40.18 -21.14 5.94
C ALA A 218 -41.45 -21.80 5.36
N ALA A 219 -41.42 -23.12 5.15
CA ALA A 219 -42.52 -24.09 5.21
C ALA A 219 -41.95 -25.41 4.63
N GLY A 220 -41.85 -26.52 5.36
CA GLY A 220 -42.95 -27.27 5.95
C GLY A 220 -43.23 -28.50 5.07
N THR A 221 -42.65 -29.66 5.39
CA THR A 221 -43.18 -30.95 4.91
C THR A 221 -42.86 -32.04 5.93
N THR A 222 -43.92 -32.47 6.60
CA THR A 222 -44.02 -33.68 7.41
C THR A 222 -43.97 -34.93 6.53
N SER A 223 -43.12 -35.89 6.86
CA SER A 223 -43.28 -37.28 6.42
C SER A 223 -43.08 -38.20 7.61
N GLN A 224 -44.15 -38.95 7.89
CA GLN A 224 -44.20 -40.05 8.84
C GLN A 224 -43.46 -41.27 8.28
N VAL A 225 -42.74 -41.98 9.15
CA VAL A 225 -42.37 -43.39 8.97
C VAL A 225 -42.70 -44.12 10.28
N PRO A 226 -43.32 -45.31 10.23
CA PRO A 226 -43.85 -45.98 11.40
C PRO A 226 -42.84 -46.87 12.12
N ASP A 227 -43.33 -47.33 13.27
CA ASP A 227 -42.69 -47.90 14.44
C ASP A 227 -42.38 -49.41 14.37
N GLU A 228 -41.49 -49.81 15.30
CA GLU A 228 -41.33 -51.09 16.00
C GLU A 228 -40.84 -52.41 15.35
N GLY A 229 -39.80 -52.98 15.98
CA GLY A 229 -39.40 -54.40 15.92
C GLY A 229 -38.05 -54.68 16.59
N PRO A 230 -37.98 -55.38 17.76
CA PRO A 230 -36.81 -55.42 18.65
C PRO A 230 -35.94 -56.69 18.49
N LEU A 231 -34.66 -56.65 18.90
CA LEU A 231 -33.96 -57.82 19.48
C LEU A 231 -32.57 -57.50 20.07
N ALA A 232 -32.42 -57.93 21.34
CA ALA A 232 -31.24 -58.46 22.03
C ALA A 232 -29.98 -57.59 22.28
N ALA A 233 -29.72 -57.37 23.57
CA ALA A 233 -28.41 -57.04 24.17
C ALA A 233 -27.46 -58.26 24.12
N PRO A 234 -26.13 -58.11 24.35
CA PRO A 234 -25.64 -58.09 25.73
C PRO A 234 -24.39 -57.23 26.05
N THR A 235 -24.41 -56.67 27.27
CA THR A 235 -23.37 -56.55 28.32
C THR A 235 -21.98 -55.93 28.09
N ASP A 236 -21.69 -55.01 29.03
CA ASP A 236 -20.43 -54.77 29.76
C ASP A 236 -19.33 -53.89 29.16
N ARG A 237 -19.20 -52.65 29.66
CA ARG A 237 -18.10 -52.16 30.55
C ARG A 237 -18.16 -50.65 30.84
N PRO A 238 -17.41 -50.13 31.84
CA PRO A 238 -17.95 -49.21 32.85
C PRO A 238 -17.81 -47.72 32.51
N THR A 239 -18.78 -46.97 33.02
CA THR A 239 -18.77 -45.51 33.15
C THR A 239 -17.89 -45.06 34.31
N GLY A 240 -16.85 -44.27 34.01
CA GLY A 240 -16.22 -43.35 34.94
C GLY A 240 -16.42 -41.90 34.44
N PRO A 241 -16.82 -40.94 35.28
CA PRO A 241 -17.13 -39.59 34.84
C PRO A 241 -15.86 -38.74 34.77
N VAL A 242 -15.38 -38.42 33.56
CA VAL A 242 -14.47 -37.29 33.39
C VAL A 242 -15.32 -36.03 33.35
N ARG A 243 -15.30 -35.30 34.46
CA ARG A 243 -15.86 -33.96 34.59
C ARG A 243 -15.31 -33.07 33.50
N ALA A 244 -16.16 -32.68 32.56
CA ALA A 244 -15.97 -31.48 31.76
C ALA A 244 -16.01 -30.27 32.70
N SER A 245 -14.85 -29.64 32.92
CA SER A 245 -14.75 -28.39 33.65
C SER A 245 -13.91 -27.40 32.87
N GLY A 246 -14.53 -26.27 32.53
CA GLY A 246 -13.82 -25.01 32.35
C GLY A 246 -13.63 -24.56 30.92
N ARG A 247 -14.68 -23.95 30.36
CA ARG A 247 -14.54 -22.79 29.46
C ARG A 247 -13.45 -21.86 30.02
N ARG A 248 -12.29 -21.78 29.35
CA ARG A 248 -11.35 -20.67 29.53
C ARG A 248 -11.60 -19.63 28.45
N LEU A 249 -12.49 -18.70 28.80
CA LEU A 249 -12.52 -17.36 28.23
C LEU A 249 -11.34 -16.61 28.88
N LEU A 250 -10.20 -16.48 28.19
CA LEU A 250 -9.20 -15.45 28.51
C LEU A 250 -8.14 -15.35 27.40
N CYS A 251 -8.22 -14.32 26.57
CA CYS A 251 -7.06 -13.54 26.08
C CYS A 251 -7.54 -12.25 25.40
N LEU A 252 -8.22 -11.41 26.19
CA LEU A 252 -8.52 -10.02 25.85
C LEU A 252 -8.37 -9.20 27.14
N ALA A 253 -7.16 -9.24 27.72
CA ALA A 253 -6.84 -8.52 28.97
C ALA A 253 -5.32 -8.30 29.19
N LEU A 254 -4.49 -8.19 28.15
CA LEU A 254 -3.03 -7.99 28.30
C LEU A 254 -2.45 -6.84 27.47
N VAL A 255 -3.26 -5.80 27.24
CA VAL A 255 -2.79 -4.51 26.66
C VAL A 255 -2.95 -3.33 27.65
N CYS A 256 -3.60 -3.50 28.80
CA CYS A 256 -3.86 -2.38 29.73
C CYS A 256 -3.07 -2.39 31.05
N ALA A 257 -2.03 -3.22 31.22
CA ALA A 257 -1.31 -3.35 32.51
C ALA A 257 0.20 -3.05 32.48
N CYS A 258 0.71 -2.33 31.47
CA CYS A 258 2.12 -1.86 31.45
C CYS A 258 2.28 -0.34 31.29
N GLY A 259 1.19 0.44 31.38
CA GLY A 259 1.22 1.90 31.13
C GLY A 259 0.96 2.79 32.35
N GLY A 260 1.23 2.33 33.58
CA GLY A 260 0.89 3.10 34.78
C GLY A 260 1.91 2.95 35.90
N GLY A 261 2.85 3.89 36.01
CA GLY A 261 3.67 4.02 37.21
C GLY A 261 5.00 4.75 37.05
N GLY A 262 4.95 6.08 37.01
CA GLY A 262 5.83 6.90 37.84
C GLY A 262 7.21 7.28 37.32
N GLY A 263 7.34 8.57 36.98
CA GLY A 263 8.35 9.40 37.62
C GLY A 263 9.58 9.76 36.80
N LEU A 264 9.56 10.95 36.18
CA LEU A 264 10.68 11.87 36.29
C LEU A 264 10.15 13.30 36.40
N ALA A 265 10.56 13.94 37.48
CA ALA A 265 10.11 15.21 37.97
C ALA A 265 10.77 16.39 37.26
N GLY A 266 9.98 17.45 37.05
CA GLY A 266 10.34 18.82 37.41
C GLY A 266 11.59 19.45 36.77
N VAL A 267 11.40 20.06 35.59
CA VAL A 267 12.14 21.28 35.25
C VAL A 267 11.19 22.47 35.49
N LEU A 268 11.30 23.03 36.69
CA LEU A 268 10.72 24.33 37.02
C LEU A 268 11.48 25.41 36.25
N VAL A 269 10.85 25.99 35.22
CA VAL A 269 11.26 27.29 34.70
C VAL A 269 10.89 28.34 35.74
N THR A 270 11.90 28.81 36.47
CA THR A 270 11.80 30.00 37.32
C THR A 270 11.54 31.22 36.45
N ARG A 271 10.27 31.63 36.36
CA ARG A 271 9.86 32.92 35.80
C ARG A 271 10.23 34.01 36.81
N ALA A 272 11.11 34.91 36.39
CA ALA A 272 11.59 36.02 37.18
C ALA A 272 10.45 36.90 37.72
N ARG A 273 10.61 37.33 38.98
CA ARG A 273 9.79 38.32 39.69
C ARG A 273 9.57 39.57 38.83
N GLN A 274 8.30 39.93 38.64
CA GLN A 274 7.89 41.28 38.28
C GLN A 274 8.07 42.20 39.50
N THR A 275 8.68 43.36 39.28
CA THR A 275 8.73 44.50 40.18
C THR A 275 7.37 45.21 40.24
N PRO A 276 7.04 45.91 41.34
CA PRO A 276 5.73 46.51 41.54
C PRO A 276 5.58 47.88 40.86
N ASP A 277 4.37 48.10 40.36
CA ASP A 277 3.60 49.34 40.15
C ASP A 277 4.31 50.60 39.61
N GLU A 278 4.10 50.84 38.32
CA GLU A 278 4.07 52.18 37.72
C GLU A 278 2.63 52.46 37.24
N PRO A 279 1.99 53.57 37.66
CA PRO A 279 0.59 53.84 37.36
C PRO A 279 0.38 54.21 35.89
N ALA A 280 -0.52 53.47 35.24
CA ALA A 280 -0.89 53.64 33.83
C ALA A 280 -1.58 55.00 33.54
N PRO A 281 -1.30 55.63 32.40
CA PRO A 281 -2.12 56.71 31.85
C PRO A 281 -3.45 56.17 31.28
N PRO A 282 -4.48 57.02 31.15
CA PRO A 282 -5.85 56.61 30.86
C PRO A 282 -6.00 55.96 29.48
N ALA A 283 -6.86 54.93 29.47
CA ALA A 283 -7.19 54.08 28.34
C ALA A 283 -7.73 54.87 27.13
N GLY A 284 -6.92 54.95 26.08
CA GLY A 284 -7.41 55.12 24.72
C GLY A 284 -7.91 53.78 24.20
N HIS A 285 -9.19 53.68 23.86
CA HIS A 285 -9.80 52.54 23.18
C HIS A 285 -9.22 52.38 21.77
N ALA A 286 -8.02 51.84 21.67
CA ALA A 286 -7.49 51.29 20.43
C ALA A 286 -8.06 49.89 20.27
N SER A 287 -9.07 49.75 19.42
CA SER A 287 -9.58 48.48 18.93
C SER A 287 -8.43 47.70 18.28
N LYS A 288 -7.81 46.78 19.03
CA LYS A 288 -6.82 45.83 18.48
C LYS A 288 -7.49 45.11 17.31
N PRO A 289 -6.97 45.21 16.08
CA PRO A 289 -7.52 44.46 14.97
C PRO A 289 -7.43 42.97 15.31
N SER A 290 -8.58 42.32 15.44
CA SER A 290 -8.68 40.87 15.56
C SER A 290 -8.23 40.28 14.22
N SER A 291 -6.93 40.05 14.07
CA SER A 291 -6.40 39.28 12.95
C SER A 291 -6.77 37.82 13.20
N LYS A 292 -7.84 37.35 12.56
CA LYS A 292 -8.13 35.91 12.51
C LYS A 292 -6.85 35.17 12.13
N PRO A 293 -6.49 34.08 12.83
CA PRO A 293 -5.30 33.30 12.49
C PRO A 293 -5.42 32.88 11.03
N LYS A 294 -4.47 33.31 10.20
CA LYS A 294 -4.39 32.88 8.80
C LYS A 294 -4.11 31.38 8.80
N SER A 295 -4.76 30.64 7.91
CA SER A 295 -4.49 29.21 7.71
C SER A 295 -2.98 29.00 7.53
N PRO A 296 -2.35 27.99 8.16
CA PRO A 296 -0.92 27.72 8.01
C PRO A 296 -0.56 27.17 6.62
N VAL A 297 -1.56 26.73 5.85
CA VAL A 297 -1.38 26.04 4.56
C VAL A 297 -0.52 26.81 3.54
N PRO A 298 -0.75 28.10 3.26
CA PRO A 298 0.08 28.81 2.28
C PRO A 298 1.55 28.89 2.68
N HIS A 299 1.84 28.90 3.99
CA HIS A 299 3.21 28.88 4.47
C HIS A 299 3.85 27.51 4.28
N ILE A 300 3.13 26.43 4.62
CA ILE A 300 3.57 25.05 4.39
C ILE A 300 3.84 24.83 2.90
N ASP A 301 2.96 25.28 2.02
CA ASP A 301 3.10 25.12 0.56
C ASP A 301 4.32 25.87 0.03
N ALA A 302 4.59 27.07 0.55
CA ALA A 302 5.81 27.82 0.22
C ALA A 302 7.09 27.08 0.67
N LEU A 303 7.07 26.43 1.85
CA LEU A 303 8.20 25.62 2.33
C LEU A 303 8.43 24.39 1.45
N ILE A 304 7.37 23.67 1.07
CA ILE A 304 7.44 22.49 0.19
C ILE A 304 7.99 22.89 -1.19
N ARG A 305 7.45 23.96 -1.81
CA ARG A 305 7.96 24.47 -3.10
C ARG A 305 9.41 24.94 -3.04
N GLY A 306 9.83 25.47 -1.89
CA GLY A 306 11.23 25.83 -1.64
C GLY A 306 12.15 24.65 -1.31
N GLY A 307 11.66 23.40 -1.35
CA GLY A 307 12.42 22.21 -0.98
C GLY A 307 12.74 22.09 0.51
N ARG A 308 12.12 22.91 1.36
CA ARG A 308 12.35 22.95 2.83
C ARG A 308 11.43 21.96 3.54
N PHE A 309 11.49 20.70 3.14
CA PHE A 309 10.55 19.65 3.58
C PHE A 309 10.56 19.43 5.10
N ALA A 310 11.73 19.42 5.75
CA ALA A 310 11.81 19.25 7.20
C ALA A 310 11.13 20.39 7.98
N GLU A 311 11.16 21.61 7.44
CA GLU A 311 10.47 22.75 8.06
C GLU A 311 8.98 22.70 7.80
N GLY A 312 8.58 22.37 6.56
CA GLY A 312 7.19 22.10 6.22
C GLY A 312 6.58 21.01 7.10
N LEU A 313 7.33 19.94 7.40
CA LEU A 313 6.89 18.88 8.29
C LEU A 313 6.64 19.38 9.72
N ARG A 314 7.53 20.22 10.27
CA ARG A 314 7.33 20.82 11.60
C ARG A 314 6.06 21.68 11.64
N GLU A 315 5.81 22.45 10.60
CA GLU A 315 4.59 23.27 10.48
C GLU A 315 3.34 22.40 10.33
N CYS A 316 3.39 21.32 9.54
CA CYS A 316 2.31 20.33 9.43
C CYS A 316 1.96 19.71 10.79
N LEU A 317 2.96 19.30 11.55
CA LEU A 317 2.76 18.68 12.87
C LEU A 317 2.29 19.69 13.93
N GLY A 318 2.65 20.97 13.80
CA GLY A 318 2.19 22.06 14.67
C GLY A 318 0.82 22.63 14.32
N ALA A 319 0.30 22.36 13.11
CA ALA A 319 -0.97 22.87 12.65
C ALA A 319 -2.16 22.28 13.43
N PRO A 320 -3.14 23.09 13.84
CA PRO A 320 -4.31 22.61 14.56
C PRO A 320 -5.19 21.74 13.65
N ARG A 321 -5.44 20.49 14.04
CA ARG A 321 -6.27 19.54 13.27
C ARG A 321 -7.77 19.75 13.41
N ASN A 322 -8.22 20.38 14.50
CA ASN A 322 -9.64 20.52 14.84
C ASN A 322 -10.23 21.90 14.45
N GLY A 323 -9.60 22.63 13.53
CA GLY A 323 -10.02 23.99 13.15
C GLY A 323 -10.95 24.03 11.94
N THR A 324 -11.65 25.15 11.73
CA THR A 324 -12.36 25.49 10.47
C THR A 324 -11.38 25.78 9.30
N GLY A 325 -10.20 25.16 9.32
CA GLY A 325 -9.10 25.35 8.39
C GLY A 325 -9.11 24.34 7.26
N ALA A 326 -7.93 24.01 6.73
CA ALA A 326 -7.80 22.92 5.77
C ALA A 326 -8.32 21.61 6.33
N SER A 327 -8.91 20.78 5.47
CA SER A 327 -9.29 19.42 5.81
C SER A 327 -8.09 18.67 6.40
N GLU A 328 -8.35 17.80 7.37
CA GLU A 328 -7.32 16.94 7.96
C GLU A 328 -6.56 16.15 6.87
N THR A 329 -7.29 15.72 5.84
CA THR A 329 -6.78 15.06 4.63
C THR A 329 -5.84 15.96 3.82
N ALA A 330 -6.12 17.25 3.66
CA ALA A 330 -5.24 18.20 2.98
C ALA A 330 -3.94 18.50 3.75
N LEU A 331 -3.99 18.48 5.10
CA LEU A 331 -2.79 18.54 5.93
C LEU A 331 -2.00 17.23 5.85
N ALA A 332 -2.68 16.08 5.87
CA ALA A 332 -2.05 14.77 5.73
C ALA A 332 -1.34 14.61 4.38
N LEU A 333 -1.90 15.15 3.29
CA LEU A 333 -1.24 15.17 1.99
C LEU A 333 0.10 15.93 2.07
N ARG A 334 0.11 17.11 2.68
CA ARG A 334 1.33 17.94 2.85
C ARG A 334 2.34 17.29 3.78
N GLU A 335 1.88 16.65 4.85
CA GLU A 335 2.70 15.81 5.73
C GLU A 335 3.38 14.70 4.91
N GLY A 336 2.62 14.01 4.05
CA GLY A 336 3.13 13.02 3.10
C GLY A 336 4.20 13.57 2.17
N LEU A 337 3.96 14.71 1.52
CA LEU A 337 4.95 15.36 0.64
C LEU A 337 6.24 15.75 1.38
N CYS A 338 6.12 16.23 2.62
CA CYS A 338 7.29 16.56 3.43
C CYS A 338 8.07 15.31 3.84
N LEU A 339 7.39 14.24 4.26
CA LEU A 339 8.01 12.96 4.63
C LEU A 339 8.65 12.28 3.42
N GLU A 340 8.01 12.35 2.25
CA GLU A 340 8.58 11.88 0.98
C GLU A 340 9.88 12.64 0.68
N GLY A 341 9.84 13.97 0.76
CA GLY A 341 11.01 14.83 0.50
C GLY A 341 12.16 14.67 1.51
N THR A 342 11.91 14.12 2.70
CA THR A 342 12.96 13.78 3.69
C THR A 342 13.42 12.32 3.63
N GLY A 343 12.86 11.51 2.72
CA GLY A 343 13.20 10.10 2.56
C GLY A 343 12.56 9.16 3.62
N LEU A 344 11.57 9.63 4.36
CA LEU A 344 10.81 8.83 5.33
C LEU A 344 9.62 8.13 4.65
N TRP A 345 9.93 7.22 3.72
CA TRP A 345 8.96 6.64 2.78
C TRP A 345 7.79 5.89 3.42
N TRP A 346 8.02 5.23 4.55
CA TRP A 346 6.97 4.48 5.24
C TRP A 346 5.94 5.42 5.87
N GLU A 347 6.43 6.41 6.61
CA GLU A 347 5.61 7.46 7.21
C GLU A 347 4.89 8.29 6.16
N ALA A 348 5.58 8.61 5.04
CA ALA A 348 4.99 9.29 3.91
C ALA A 348 3.80 8.49 3.34
N SER A 349 3.97 7.19 3.12
CA SER A 349 2.90 6.30 2.65
C SER A 349 1.70 6.29 3.59
N SER A 350 1.93 6.27 4.91
CA SER A 350 0.85 6.34 5.91
C SER A 350 0.13 7.68 5.90
N ALA A 351 0.86 8.80 5.75
CA ALA A 351 0.26 10.13 5.64
C ALA A 351 -0.57 10.27 4.35
N TYR A 352 -0.08 9.78 3.22
CA TYR A 352 -0.85 9.74 1.98
C TYR A 352 -2.09 8.86 2.07
N GLN A 353 -2.01 7.71 2.75
CA GLN A 353 -3.18 6.85 2.94
C GLN A 353 -4.32 7.58 3.66
N LYS A 354 -4.00 8.43 4.65
CA LYS A 354 -5.01 9.28 5.32
C LYS A 354 -5.61 10.31 4.37
N ALA A 355 -4.84 10.79 3.38
CA ALA A 355 -5.31 11.75 2.39
C ALA A 355 -6.14 11.12 1.26
N GLU A 356 -6.20 9.78 1.14
CA GLU A 356 -7.03 9.12 0.13
C GLU A 356 -8.53 9.34 0.35
N ASP A 357 -8.94 9.53 1.59
CA ASP A 357 -10.34 9.74 1.98
C ASP A 357 -10.83 11.19 1.73
N ASP A 358 -10.01 12.03 1.08
CA ASP A 358 -10.41 13.39 0.73
C ASP A 358 -11.56 13.38 -0.30
N PRO A 359 -12.61 14.20 -0.13
CA PRO A 359 -13.68 14.31 -1.13
C PRO A 359 -13.21 14.91 -2.47
N ASN A 360 -12.09 15.63 -2.49
CA ASN A 360 -11.49 16.14 -3.71
C ASN A 360 -10.65 15.06 -4.39
N VAL A 361 -11.14 14.56 -5.52
CA VAL A 361 -10.48 13.51 -6.31
C VAL A 361 -9.04 13.87 -6.70
N ALA A 362 -8.71 15.16 -6.91
CA ALA A 362 -7.34 15.57 -7.19
C ALA A 362 -6.40 15.27 -6.01
N VAL A 363 -6.83 15.55 -4.77
CA VAL A 363 -6.10 15.23 -3.55
C VAL A 363 -5.88 13.72 -3.45
N THR A 364 -6.93 12.93 -3.67
CA THR A 364 -6.84 11.46 -3.70
C THR A 364 -5.84 10.98 -4.75
N MET A 365 -5.85 11.54 -5.97
CA MET A 365 -4.91 11.13 -7.02
C MET A 365 -3.46 11.47 -6.69
N VAL A 366 -3.20 12.66 -6.15
CA VAL A 366 -1.85 13.04 -5.70
C VAL A 366 -1.40 12.10 -4.58
N ALA A 367 -2.27 11.77 -3.63
CA ALA A 367 -1.98 10.84 -2.54
C ALA A 367 -1.67 9.42 -3.06
N LEU A 368 -2.46 8.89 -4.00
CA LEU A 368 -2.21 7.59 -4.61
C LEU A 368 -0.87 7.53 -5.35
N LEU A 369 -0.53 8.58 -6.09
CA LEU A 369 0.78 8.69 -6.75
C LEU A 369 1.91 8.76 -5.72
N GLY A 370 1.75 9.53 -4.64
CA GLY A 370 2.70 9.60 -3.53
C GLY A 370 2.94 8.23 -2.89
N ARG A 371 1.88 7.47 -2.60
CA ARG A 371 2.01 6.08 -2.10
C ARG A 371 2.67 5.17 -3.12
N ALA A 372 2.35 5.31 -4.40
CA ALA A 372 2.95 4.49 -5.44
C ALA A 372 4.46 4.72 -5.52
N ARG A 373 4.91 5.98 -5.43
CA ARG A 373 6.35 6.33 -5.36
C ARG A 373 7.01 5.77 -4.10
N CYS A 374 6.37 5.92 -2.94
CA CYS A 374 6.86 5.35 -1.69
C CYS A 374 7.00 3.82 -1.77
N ALA A 375 6.01 3.13 -2.34
CA ALA A 375 6.01 1.68 -2.52
C ALA A 375 7.12 1.23 -3.49
N ALA A 376 7.28 1.91 -4.62
CA ALA A 376 8.35 1.63 -5.58
C ALA A 376 9.74 1.82 -4.96
N GLN A 377 9.93 2.88 -4.16
CA GLN A 377 11.18 3.17 -3.47
C GLN A 377 11.51 2.14 -2.38
N GLN A 378 10.50 1.47 -1.82
CA GLN A 378 10.63 0.38 -0.86
C GLN A 378 10.79 -1.00 -1.51
N GLY A 379 10.81 -1.08 -2.85
CA GLY A 379 10.86 -2.36 -3.59
C GLY A 379 9.53 -3.12 -3.63
N SER A 380 8.41 -2.50 -3.23
CA SER A 380 7.08 -3.10 -3.27
C SER A 380 6.39 -2.79 -4.62
N TYR A 381 6.93 -3.36 -5.69
CA TYR A 381 6.50 -3.07 -7.06
C TYR A 381 5.05 -3.50 -7.35
N THR A 382 4.60 -4.64 -6.82
CA THR A 382 3.20 -5.08 -6.92
C THR A 382 2.23 -4.05 -6.36
N LEU A 383 2.53 -3.48 -5.19
CA LEU A 383 1.71 -2.45 -4.58
C LEU A 383 1.76 -1.15 -5.40
N ALA A 384 2.94 -0.75 -5.88
CA ALA A 384 3.11 0.43 -6.71
C ALA A 384 2.32 0.34 -8.03
N ARG A 385 2.32 -0.82 -8.70
CA ARG A 385 1.48 -1.10 -9.88
C ARG A 385 -0.01 -1.02 -9.55
N ALA A 386 -0.45 -1.63 -8.44
CA ALA A 386 -1.84 -1.57 -8.02
C ALA A 386 -2.33 -0.14 -7.74
N LEU A 387 -1.48 0.70 -7.16
CA LEU A 387 -1.77 2.12 -6.89
C LEU A 387 -1.79 2.96 -8.16
N THR A 388 -0.80 2.82 -9.06
CA THR A 388 -0.79 3.52 -10.36
C THR A 388 -1.98 3.12 -11.23
N ARG A 389 -2.40 1.85 -11.20
CA ARG A 389 -3.65 1.40 -11.82
C ARG A 389 -4.88 2.17 -11.32
N ARG A 390 -5.00 2.37 -10.00
CA ARG A 390 -6.11 3.16 -9.41
C ARG A 390 -6.10 4.61 -9.90
N VAL A 391 -4.91 5.18 -10.11
CA VAL A 391 -4.75 6.54 -10.68
C VAL A 391 -5.21 6.57 -12.14
N VAL A 392 -4.76 5.62 -12.96
CA VAL A 392 -5.19 5.54 -14.37
C VAL A 392 -6.71 5.41 -14.46
N PHE A 393 -7.32 4.55 -13.63
CA PHE A 393 -8.77 4.38 -13.57
C PHE A 393 -9.54 5.65 -13.24
N ARG A 394 -8.93 6.68 -12.67
CA ARG A 394 -9.61 7.92 -12.28
C ARG A 394 -9.12 9.14 -13.07
N SER A 395 -8.19 8.94 -14.00
CA SER A 395 -7.48 10.03 -14.67
C SER A 395 -8.37 10.91 -15.57
N GLY A 396 -9.52 10.40 -16.02
CA GLY A 396 -10.53 11.15 -16.78
C GLY A 396 -11.59 11.86 -15.93
N HIS A 397 -11.50 11.79 -14.59
CA HIS A 397 -12.38 12.55 -13.71
C HIS A 397 -12.18 14.06 -13.99
N PRO A 398 -13.24 14.89 -14.05
CA PRO A 398 -13.12 16.31 -14.39
C PRO A 398 -12.13 17.08 -13.50
N GLY A 399 -12.05 16.74 -12.22
CA GLY A 399 -11.10 17.31 -11.27
C GLY A 399 -9.63 16.91 -11.48
N CYS A 400 -9.36 15.95 -12.35
CA CYS A 400 -8.01 15.49 -12.71
C CYS A 400 -7.56 15.93 -14.10
N ARG A 401 -8.46 16.55 -14.87
CA ARG A 401 -8.12 17.14 -16.16
C ARG A 401 -7.00 18.15 -15.96
N GLU A 402 -6.02 18.15 -16.86
CA GLU A 402 -4.85 19.04 -16.85
C GLU A 402 -3.81 18.80 -15.73
N LEU A 403 -4.07 17.90 -14.78
CA LEU A 403 -3.14 17.62 -13.69
C LEU A 403 -1.95 16.75 -14.10
N GLY A 404 -1.93 16.16 -15.30
CA GLY A 404 -0.81 15.31 -15.73
C GLY A 404 -0.65 14.01 -14.90
N VAL A 405 -1.65 13.65 -14.08
CA VAL A 405 -1.59 12.50 -13.16
C VAL A 405 -1.47 11.17 -13.91
N ARG A 406 -2.02 11.08 -15.12
CA ARG A 406 -1.93 9.89 -15.98
C ARG A 406 -0.50 9.71 -16.48
N GLU A 407 0.09 10.79 -17.00
CA GLU A 407 1.45 10.82 -17.54
C GLU A 407 2.45 10.45 -16.44
N GLU A 408 2.25 10.95 -15.21
CA GLU A 408 3.07 10.55 -14.05
C GLU A 408 2.87 9.07 -13.68
N ALA A 409 1.63 8.57 -13.70
CA ALA A 409 1.36 7.15 -13.43
C ALA A 409 2.04 6.24 -14.47
N GLN A 410 1.99 6.61 -15.75
CA GLN A 410 2.67 5.88 -16.84
C GLN A 410 4.19 5.92 -16.69
N TYR A 411 4.74 7.08 -16.36
CA TYR A 411 6.17 7.23 -16.09
C TYR A 411 6.59 6.33 -14.93
N LEU A 412 5.86 6.35 -13.82
CA LEU A 412 6.16 5.52 -12.65
C LEU A 412 6.06 4.02 -12.97
N ARG A 413 5.07 3.60 -13.77
CA ARG A 413 4.97 2.21 -14.24
C ARG A 413 6.17 1.80 -15.08
N SER A 414 6.56 2.62 -16.05
CA SER A 414 7.73 2.37 -16.88
C SER A 414 9.02 2.27 -16.05
N LYS A 415 9.13 3.09 -14.99
CA LYS A 415 10.23 3.02 -14.02
C LYS A 415 10.19 1.72 -13.22
N ILE A 416 9.02 1.27 -12.78
CA ILE A 416 8.84 -0.01 -12.07
C ILE A 416 9.23 -1.18 -12.97
N ASP A 417 8.76 -1.21 -14.22
CA ASP A 417 9.11 -2.24 -15.21
C ASP A 417 10.64 -2.32 -15.39
N ALA A 418 11.32 -1.17 -15.52
CA ALA A 418 12.77 -1.12 -15.66
C ALA A 418 13.49 -1.67 -14.42
N LEU A 419 13.02 -1.33 -13.22
CA LEU A 419 13.60 -1.81 -11.95
C LEU A 419 13.40 -3.32 -11.75
N GLU A 420 12.22 -3.86 -12.06
CA GLU A 420 11.93 -5.30 -11.96
C GLU A 420 12.79 -6.12 -12.92
N SER A 421 13.00 -5.62 -14.14
CA SER A 421 13.88 -6.25 -15.14
C SER A 421 15.38 -6.13 -14.82
N GLY A 422 15.77 -5.48 -13.71
CA GLY A 422 17.17 -5.18 -13.38
C GLY A 422 17.83 -4.18 -14.34
N GLY A 423 17.03 -3.50 -15.17
CA GLY A 423 17.47 -2.44 -16.05
C GLY A 423 17.82 -1.19 -15.27
N ALA A 424 18.80 -0.42 -15.75
CA ALA A 424 19.00 0.92 -15.24
C ALA A 424 17.72 1.73 -15.48
N PRO A 425 17.21 2.48 -14.49
CA PRO A 425 16.06 3.34 -14.70
C PRO A 425 16.35 4.30 -15.86
N PHE A 426 15.37 4.53 -16.72
CA PHE A 426 15.50 5.43 -17.86
C PHE A 426 16.05 6.78 -17.39
N GLN A 427 17.28 7.11 -17.81
CA GLN A 427 17.82 8.45 -17.70
C GLN A 427 17.24 9.26 -18.87
N SER A 428 15.99 9.72 -18.77
CA SER A 428 15.51 10.72 -19.71
C SER A 428 16.26 12.02 -19.45
N ASN A 429 16.88 12.58 -20.49
CA ASN A 429 17.61 13.85 -20.41
C ASN A 429 16.69 15.03 -20.05
N GLU A 430 15.39 14.89 -20.28
CA GLU A 430 14.38 15.75 -19.66
C GLU A 430 13.88 15.06 -18.39
N PRO A 431 14.08 15.64 -17.19
CA PRO A 431 13.37 15.13 -16.03
C PRO A 431 11.87 15.16 -16.39
N PRO A 432 11.12 14.07 -16.16
CA PRO A 432 9.68 14.11 -16.37
C PRO A 432 9.13 15.34 -15.62
N LEU A 433 8.07 15.93 -16.15
CA LEU A 433 7.41 17.16 -15.66
C LEU A 433 7.09 17.17 -14.13
N SER A 434 7.29 16.07 -13.41
CA SER A 434 6.87 15.88 -12.02
C SER A 434 7.80 14.97 -11.16
N ALA A 435 9.13 14.98 -11.35
CA ALA A 435 10.01 14.16 -10.49
C ALA A 435 10.04 14.57 -9.00
N GLY A 436 9.47 15.73 -8.63
CA GLY A 436 9.50 16.27 -7.28
C GLY A 436 8.16 16.17 -6.54
N ALA A 437 8.22 15.91 -5.23
CA ALA A 437 7.07 15.97 -4.33
C ALA A 437 6.31 17.32 -4.39
N SER A 438 6.95 18.40 -4.84
CA SER A 438 6.33 19.73 -5.00
C SER A 438 5.28 19.81 -6.11
N THR A 439 5.39 19.01 -7.17
CA THR A 439 4.48 19.11 -8.33
C THR A 439 3.05 18.75 -7.96
N GLY A 440 2.87 17.90 -6.95
CA GLY A 440 1.57 17.60 -6.39
C GLY A 440 0.82 18.86 -5.90
N LEU A 441 1.52 19.85 -5.34
CA LEU A 441 0.89 21.11 -4.91
C LEU A 441 0.42 21.96 -6.08
N ASP A 442 1.18 21.99 -7.17
CA ASP A 442 0.81 22.74 -8.38
C ASP A 442 -0.38 22.10 -9.09
N TRP A 443 -0.64 20.82 -8.85
CA TRP A 443 -1.87 20.15 -9.26
C TRP A 443 -3.05 20.56 -8.39
N LEU A 444 -2.87 20.63 -7.08
CA LEU A 444 -3.94 21.07 -6.17
C LEU A 444 -4.37 22.52 -6.43
N ASP A 445 -3.44 23.40 -6.76
CA ASP A 445 -3.75 24.80 -7.08
C ASP A 445 -4.56 24.95 -8.37
N ARG A 446 -4.44 23.98 -9.30
CA ARG A 446 -5.19 23.93 -10.56
C ARG A 446 -6.47 23.11 -10.47
N ALA A 447 -6.59 22.26 -9.45
CA ALA A 447 -7.75 21.41 -9.27
C ALA A 447 -8.99 22.28 -9.02
N PRO A 448 -10.14 21.96 -9.65
CA PRO A 448 -11.38 22.65 -9.36
C PRO A 448 -11.74 22.46 -7.88
N VAL A 449 -12.23 23.54 -7.27
CA VAL A 449 -12.60 23.57 -5.84
C VAL A 449 -13.88 22.76 -5.58
N GLU A 450 -14.78 22.70 -6.56
CA GLU A 450 -16.04 21.98 -6.43
C GLU A 450 -15.91 20.53 -6.90
N PRO A 451 -16.47 19.56 -6.15
CA PRO A 451 -16.52 18.17 -6.59
C PRO A 451 -17.34 18.10 -7.88
N ALA A 452 -16.80 17.42 -8.88
CA ALA A 452 -17.55 17.17 -10.10
C ALA A 452 -18.80 16.35 -9.75
N PRO A 453 -19.96 16.65 -10.35
CA PRO A 453 -21.13 15.81 -10.16
C PRO A 453 -20.80 14.39 -10.61
N ALA A 454 -21.25 13.39 -9.83
CA ALA A 454 -21.15 12.01 -10.25
C ALA A 454 -21.84 11.84 -11.61
N PRO A 455 -21.30 11.02 -12.52
CA PRO A 455 -21.96 10.79 -13.80
C PRO A 455 -23.34 10.16 -13.56
N ASP A 456 -24.40 10.80 -14.08
CA ASP A 456 -25.78 10.31 -13.95
C ASP A 456 -26.04 8.99 -14.72
N ARG A 457 -25.10 8.59 -15.59
CA ARG A 457 -25.20 7.39 -16.42
C ARG A 457 -23.83 6.80 -16.73
N ASP A 458 -23.82 5.50 -16.97
CA ASP A 458 -22.68 4.78 -17.52
C ASP A 458 -22.36 5.35 -18.92
N VAL A 459 -21.11 5.74 -19.14
CA VAL A 459 -20.59 6.21 -20.44
C VAL A 459 -19.51 5.24 -20.87
N LEU A 460 -19.62 4.70 -22.08
CA LEU A 460 -18.56 3.93 -22.71
C LEU A 460 -18.55 4.25 -24.20
N GLU A 461 -17.52 4.96 -24.63
CA GLU A 461 -17.35 5.45 -25.99
C GLU A 461 -15.98 5.00 -26.52
N VAL A 462 -15.96 4.53 -27.76
CA VAL A 462 -14.73 4.11 -28.46
C VAL A 462 -14.54 5.04 -29.66
N HIS A 463 -13.45 5.79 -29.64
CA HIS A 463 -13.10 6.77 -30.66
C HIS A 463 -12.01 6.19 -31.57
N ARG A 464 -12.20 6.31 -32.89
CA ARG A 464 -11.17 5.99 -33.88
C ARG A 464 -10.45 7.29 -34.27
N ALA A 465 -9.16 7.40 -33.98
CA ALA A 465 -8.39 8.54 -34.47
C ALA A 465 -8.18 8.43 -36.00
N PHE A 466 -8.40 9.53 -36.73
CA PHE A 466 -8.05 9.62 -38.14
C PHE A 466 -6.52 9.50 -38.29
N GLY A 467 -6.03 8.45 -38.96
CA GLY A 467 -4.59 8.30 -39.26
C GLY A 467 -3.98 6.91 -39.16
N GLY A 468 -4.71 5.89 -38.73
CA GLY A 468 -4.22 4.50 -38.76
C GLY A 468 -5.06 3.54 -37.91
N SER A 469 -5.09 2.27 -38.31
CA SER A 469 -5.88 1.21 -37.67
C SER A 469 -5.48 0.87 -36.22
N GLY A 470 -4.45 1.51 -35.66
CA GLY A 470 -3.90 1.23 -34.33
C GLY A 470 -4.28 2.22 -33.21
N ASN A 471 -4.91 3.35 -33.51
CA ASN A 471 -5.12 4.41 -32.52
C ASN A 471 -6.57 4.49 -32.03
N LEU A 472 -7.05 3.40 -31.44
CA LEU A 472 -8.33 3.39 -30.75
C LEU A 472 -8.17 4.04 -29.38
N ARG A 473 -9.03 5.00 -29.09
CA ARG A 473 -9.09 5.69 -27.79
C ARG A 473 -10.45 5.47 -27.15
N VAL A 474 -10.50 5.45 -25.83
CA VAL A 474 -11.73 5.18 -25.09
C VAL A 474 -12.01 6.27 -24.07
N THR A 475 -13.29 6.55 -23.93
CA THR A 475 -13.84 7.34 -22.83
C THR A 475 -14.78 6.45 -22.06
N VAL A 476 -14.49 6.19 -20.79
CA VAL A 476 -15.27 5.30 -19.94
C VAL A 476 -15.57 6.00 -18.63
N ARG A 477 -16.83 5.99 -18.21
CA ARG A 477 -17.31 6.43 -16.90
C ARG A 477 -18.32 5.41 -16.40
N VAL A 478 -17.87 4.49 -15.56
CA VAL A 478 -18.71 3.44 -14.98
C VAL A 478 -18.41 3.26 -13.48
N PRO A 479 -19.41 2.92 -12.66
CA PRO A 479 -19.20 2.58 -11.24
C PRO A 479 -18.32 1.33 -11.10
N PRO A 480 -17.98 0.89 -9.87
CA PRO A 480 -17.24 -0.36 -9.69
C PRO A 480 -17.98 -1.54 -10.32
N ARG A 481 -17.31 -2.28 -11.20
CA ARG A 481 -17.86 -3.44 -11.93
C ARG A 481 -16.79 -4.53 -12.09
N PRO A 482 -17.14 -5.82 -12.19
CA PRO A 482 -16.19 -6.87 -12.55
C PRO A 482 -15.42 -6.52 -13.83
N ALA A 483 -14.11 -6.74 -13.86
CA ALA A 483 -13.28 -6.45 -15.05
C ALA A 483 -13.83 -7.11 -16.32
N ARG A 484 -14.33 -8.36 -16.21
CA ARG A 484 -14.98 -9.07 -17.32
C ARG A 484 -16.20 -8.33 -17.91
N ALA A 485 -16.98 -7.64 -17.09
CA ALA A 485 -18.16 -6.91 -17.55
C ALA A 485 -17.74 -5.66 -18.33
N VAL A 486 -16.72 -4.95 -17.84
CA VAL A 486 -16.13 -3.79 -18.53
C VAL A 486 -15.56 -4.21 -19.89
N LEU A 487 -14.82 -5.33 -19.95
CA LEU A 487 -14.24 -5.84 -21.20
C LEU A 487 -15.30 -6.27 -22.23
N ARG A 488 -16.40 -6.91 -21.79
CA ARG A 488 -17.53 -7.25 -22.67
C ARG A 488 -18.18 -5.99 -23.25
N ALA A 489 -18.46 -5.00 -22.41
CA ALA A 489 -19.06 -3.75 -22.87
C ALA A 489 -18.11 -2.99 -23.80
N LEU A 490 -16.82 -2.98 -23.51
CA LEU A 490 -15.80 -2.41 -24.39
C LEU A 490 -15.76 -3.12 -25.75
N GLY A 491 -15.78 -4.45 -25.76
CA GLY A 491 -15.87 -5.24 -26.98
C GLY A 491 -17.14 -4.93 -27.78
N ALA A 492 -18.30 -4.93 -27.14
CA ALA A 492 -19.58 -4.60 -27.78
C ALA A 492 -19.57 -3.21 -28.44
N THR A 493 -19.08 -2.18 -27.73
CA THR A 493 -19.01 -0.81 -28.26
C THR A 493 -17.96 -0.67 -29.37
N ALA A 494 -16.85 -1.39 -29.28
CA ALA A 494 -15.79 -1.36 -30.31
C ALA A 494 -16.12 -2.23 -31.54
N GLY A 495 -17.16 -3.08 -31.45
CA GLY A 495 -17.48 -4.08 -32.47
C GLY A 495 -16.53 -5.28 -32.44
N TRP A 496 -16.02 -5.66 -31.27
CA TRP A 496 -15.18 -6.83 -31.08
C TRP A 496 -15.93 -8.03 -30.50
N GLU A 497 -15.60 -9.22 -30.99
CA GLU A 497 -15.95 -10.49 -30.37
C GLU A 497 -14.95 -10.78 -29.23
N LEU A 498 -15.45 -10.91 -28.00
CA LEU A 498 -14.63 -11.32 -26.86
C LEU A 498 -14.50 -12.85 -26.83
N ARG A 499 -13.27 -13.38 -26.99
CA ARG A 499 -12.97 -14.81 -26.89
C ARG A 499 -12.11 -15.12 -25.68
N ALA A 500 -12.62 -15.94 -24.77
CA ALA A 500 -11.94 -16.37 -23.57
C ALA A 500 -12.51 -17.72 -23.09
N SER A 501 -11.74 -18.52 -22.36
CA SER A 501 -12.29 -19.67 -21.63
C SER A 501 -12.97 -19.21 -20.33
N ASP A 502 -13.88 -20.03 -19.79
CA ASP A 502 -14.56 -19.73 -18.52
C ASP A 502 -13.57 -19.54 -17.36
N ALA A 503 -12.49 -20.33 -17.34
CA ALA A 503 -11.42 -20.20 -16.36
C ALA A 503 -10.73 -18.83 -16.42
N VAL A 504 -10.48 -18.29 -17.62
CA VAL A 504 -9.90 -16.94 -17.81
C VAL A 504 -10.89 -15.86 -17.37
N LEU A 505 -12.18 -16.01 -17.69
CA LEU A 505 -13.21 -15.06 -17.26
C LEU A 505 -13.43 -15.06 -15.75
N ALA A 506 -13.21 -16.18 -15.08
CA ALA A 506 -13.29 -16.28 -13.62
C ALA A 506 -12.19 -15.44 -12.93
N LEU A 507 -10.97 -15.39 -13.50
CA LEU A 507 -9.86 -14.56 -13.00
C LEU A 507 -10.17 -13.05 -13.07
N LEU A 508 -11.10 -12.65 -13.94
CA LEU A 508 -11.54 -11.27 -14.15
C LEU A 508 -12.85 -10.93 -13.41
N GLY A 509 -13.21 -11.74 -12.41
CA GLY A 509 -14.43 -11.56 -11.61
C GLY A 509 -14.36 -10.44 -10.56
N ALA A 510 -13.15 -10.05 -10.14
CA ALA A 510 -12.98 -8.99 -9.14
C ALA A 510 -13.47 -7.63 -9.67
N PRO A 511 -14.16 -6.83 -8.84
CA PRO A 511 -14.59 -5.51 -9.22
C PRO A 511 -13.39 -4.58 -9.43
N VAL A 512 -13.40 -3.84 -10.53
CA VAL A 512 -12.49 -2.74 -10.82
C VAL A 512 -13.24 -1.43 -10.71
N GLY A 513 -12.54 -0.39 -10.24
CA GLY A 513 -13.02 0.97 -10.35
C GLY A 513 -13.52 1.61 -9.04
N PRO A 514 -14.28 2.70 -9.15
CA PRO A 514 -14.93 3.19 -10.38
C PRO A 514 -13.93 3.62 -11.45
N LEU A 515 -14.36 3.52 -12.71
CA LEU A 515 -13.53 3.70 -13.90
C LEU A 515 -13.99 4.94 -14.64
N GLU A 516 -13.15 5.95 -14.66
CA GLU A 516 -13.30 7.28 -15.23
C GLU A 516 -12.04 7.63 -16.02
N VAL A 517 -12.05 7.33 -17.31
CA VAL A 517 -10.97 7.62 -18.25
C VAL A 517 -11.52 8.40 -19.44
N GLU A 518 -10.70 9.28 -20.00
CA GLU A 518 -11.07 10.15 -21.12
C GLU A 518 -9.97 10.10 -22.18
N HIS A 519 -10.34 9.71 -23.41
CA HIS A 519 -9.43 9.57 -24.55
C HIS A 519 -8.13 8.78 -24.26
N VAL A 520 -8.22 7.71 -23.46
CA VAL A 520 -7.09 6.82 -23.15
C VAL A 520 -6.91 5.80 -24.29
N PRO A 521 -5.68 5.46 -24.71
CA PRO A 521 -5.46 4.35 -25.65
C PRO A 521 -6.13 3.05 -25.16
N VAL A 522 -6.83 2.35 -26.06
CA VAL A 522 -7.46 1.05 -25.75
C VAL A 522 -6.46 0.08 -25.12
N SER A 523 -5.26 -0.02 -25.68
CA SER A 523 -4.22 -0.93 -25.20
C SER A 523 -3.82 -0.64 -23.76
N GLU A 524 -3.73 0.64 -23.39
CA GLU A 524 -3.46 1.05 -22.02
C GLU A 524 -4.58 0.62 -21.08
N LEU A 525 -5.85 0.87 -21.44
CA LEU A 525 -6.98 0.44 -20.61
C LEU A 525 -7.01 -1.08 -20.46
N LEU A 526 -6.82 -1.84 -21.55
CA LEU A 526 -6.77 -3.30 -21.52
C LEU A 526 -5.65 -3.82 -20.61
N ASN A 527 -4.44 -3.26 -20.73
CA ASN A 527 -3.32 -3.59 -19.85
C ASN A 527 -3.67 -3.36 -18.38
N VAL A 528 -4.28 -2.21 -18.07
CA VAL A 528 -4.64 -1.85 -16.69
C VAL A 528 -5.73 -2.78 -16.14
N LEU A 529 -6.71 -3.16 -16.97
CA LEU A 529 -7.81 -4.06 -16.58
C LEU A 529 -7.35 -5.49 -16.31
N THR A 530 -6.33 -5.97 -17.02
CA THR A 530 -5.83 -7.35 -16.86
C THR A 530 -4.59 -7.47 -15.97
N GLU A 531 -3.93 -6.36 -15.63
CA GLU A 531 -2.72 -6.34 -14.79
C GLU A 531 -2.96 -7.03 -13.43
N GLY A 532 -2.03 -7.91 -13.05
CA GLY A 532 -2.07 -8.66 -11.79
C GLY A 532 -3.08 -9.80 -11.74
N THR A 533 -3.86 -10.04 -12.81
CA THR A 533 -4.86 -11.13 -12.87
C THR A 533 -4.32 -12.43 -13.47
N GLY A 534 -3.11 -12.40 -14.04
CA GLY A 534 -2.56 -13.52 -14.83
C GLY A 534 -3.25 -13.70 -16.18
N VAL A 535 -4.01 -12.71 -16.64
CA VAL A 535 -4.66 -12.72 -17.96
C VAL A 535 -3.90 -11.79 -18.92
N GLY A 536 -3.49 -12.34 -20.05
CA GLY A 536 -2.98 -11.60 -21.20
C GLY A 536 -4.11 -11.34 -22.21
N TRP A 537 -3.92 -10.35 -23.07
CA TRP A 537 -4.87 -10.01 -24.12
C TRP A 537 -4.14 -9.80 -25.46
N ALA A 538 -4.86 -10.07 -26.55
CA ALA A 538 -4.43 -9.76 -27.90
C ALA A 538 -5.63 -9.30 -28.73
N LEU A 539 -5.44 -8.26 -29.54
CA LEU A 539 -6.46 -7.80 -30.48
C LEU A 539 -6.12 -8.28 -31.89
N GLN A 540 -6.96 -9.16 -32.45
CA GLN A 540 -6.81 -9.73 -33.80
C GLN A 540 -8.00 -9.32 -34.65
N SER A 541 -7.82 -8.30 -35.49
CA SER A 541 -8.90 -7.71 -36.29
C SER A 541 -10.06 -7.20 -35.41
N ASP A 542 -11.17 -7.93 -35.37
CA ASP A 542 -12.38 -7.70 -34.60
C ASP A 542 -12.55 -8.70 -33.44
N VAL A 543 -11.49 -9.40 -33.04
CA VAL A 543 -11.52 -10.37 -31.94
C VAL A 543 -10.60 -9.91 -30.82
N LEU A 544 -11.15 -9.71 -29.62
CA LEU A 544 -10.39 -9.53 -28.39
C LEU A 544 -10.19 -10.90 -27.74
N LEU A 545 -8.99 -11.47 -27.90
CA LEU A 545 -8.62 -12.76 -27.33
C LEU A 545 -8.01 -12.57 -25.95
N LEU A 546 -8.57 -13.24 -24.93
CA LEU A 546 -8.01 -13.30 -23.58
C LEU A 546 -7.44 -14.69 -23.31
N THR A 547 -6.19 -14.74 -22.83
CA THR A 547 -5.47 -15.97 -22.55
C THR A 547 -4.90 -15.95 -21.14
N GLN A 548 -4.94 -17.08 -20.44
CA GLN A 548 -4.20 -17.21 -19.18
C GLN A 548 -2.70 -17.20 -19.48
N GLN A 549 -1.97 -16.28 -18.87
CA GLN A 549 -0.52 -16.29 -18.91
C GLN A 549 -0.01 -17.40 -17.99
N SER A 550 0.85 -18.27 -18.53
CA SER A 550 1.53 -19.23 -17.69
C SER A 550 2.44 -18.45 -16.74
N ARG A 551 2.52 -18.87 -15.47
CA ARG A 551 3.26 -18.15 -14.42
C ARG A 551 4.77 -18.01 -14.71
N GLY A 552 5.28 -18.67 -15.75
CA GLY A 552 6.66 -18.56 -16.22
C GLY A 552 6.86 -17.74 -17.50
N ASP A 553 5.78 -17.32 -18.18
CA ASP A 553 5.84 -16.54 -19.42
C ASP A 553 5.62 -15.03 -19.18
N ALA A 554 5.30 -14.62 -17.96
CA ALA A 554 5.33 -13.21 -17.60
C ALA A 554 6.80 -12.74 -17.66
N PRO A 555 7.14 -11.69 -18.43
CA PRO A 555 8.45 -11.06 -18.28
C PRO A 555 8.62 -10.66 -16.81
N PRO A 556 9.83 -10.83 -16.24
CA PRO A 556 10.11 -10.66 -14.82
C PRO A 556 9.68 -9.31 -14.27
#